data_AF-M0LDI3-F1
#
_entry.id   AF-M0LDI3-F1
#
_cell.length_a   1.000
_cell.length_b   1.000
_cell.length_c   1.000
_cell.angle_alpha   90.00
_cell.angle_beta   90.00
_cell.angle_gamma   90.00
#
_symmetry.space_group_name_H-M   'P 1'
#
loop_
_entity.id
_entity.type
_entity.pdbx_description
1 polymer ?
#
loop_
_entity_poly.entity_id
_entity_poly.type
_entity_poly.pdbx_seq_one_letter_code
_entity_poly.pdbx_strand_id
1 'polypeptide(L)' 'MTRSTHRCVCGARLRFRQDMEKEPGAASPTWKCKDCGTPVPGTVAEKISHQHPS' A
#
# COMPACT_ATOMS: atom_id res chain seq x y z
N MET A 1 17.84 -3.28 -5.39
CA MET A 1 16.60 -2.61 -4.94
C MET A 1 15.95 -3.45 -3.86
N THR A 2 15.68 -2.90 -2.68
CA THR A 2 15.12 -3.65 -1.55
C THR A 2 13.61 -3.78 -1.71
N ARG A 3 13.13 -5.01 -1.91
CA ARG A 3 11.69 -5.30 -2.04
C ARG A 3 10.99 -4.96 -0.74
N SER A 4 10.05 -4.02 -0.76
CA SER A 4 9.29 -3.64 0.43
C SER A 4 8.01 -4.47 0.50
N THR A 5 7.86 -5.24 1.57
CA THR A 5 6.64 -6.00 1.85
C THR A 5 6.07 -5.51 3.17
N HIS A 6 4.78 -5.23 3.20
CA HIS A 6 4.08 -4.87 4.42
C HIS A 6 2.95 -5.84 4.71
N ARG A 7 2.77 -6.18 5.97
CA ARG A 7 1.67 -7.02 6.41
C ARG A 7 0.62 -6.13 7.06
N CYS A 8 -0.55 -6.10 6.45
CA CYS A 8 -1.71 -5.40 6.99
C CYS A 8 -2.19 -6.11 8.27
N VAL A 9 -2.89 -5.37 9.13
CA VAL A 9 -3.48 -5.89 10.37
C VAL A 9 -4.52 -6.97 10.12
N CYS A 10 -5.21 -6.93 8.97
CA CYS A 10 -6.14 -7.97 8.54
C CYS A 10 -5.43 -9.25 8.02
N GLY A 11 -4.10 -9.27 7.99
CA GLY A 11 -3.31 -10.41 7.53
C GLY A 11 -2.90 -10.34 6.06
N ALA A 12 -3.47 -9.42 5.27
CA ALA A 12 -3.12 -9.22 3.87
C ALA A 12 -1.65 -8.81 3.68
N ARG A 13 -1.01 -9.31 2.61
CA ARG A 13 0.38 -8.96 2.26
C ARG A 13 0.41 -7.95 1.13
N LEU A 14 0.73 -6.70 1.48
CA LEU A 14 0.93 -5.62 0.52
C LEU A 14 2.35 -5.71 -0.04
N ARG A 15 2.46 -6.07 -1.32
CA ARG A 15 3.74 -6.20 -2.02
C ARG A 15 3.84 -5.24 -3.19
N PHE A 16 2.70 -4.89 -3.77
CA PHE A 16 2.61 -4.03 -4.94
C PHE A 16 1.47 -3.04 -4.82
N ARG A 17 1.49 -2.03 -5.69
CA ARG A 17 0.42 -1.03 -5.80
C ARG A 17 -0.98 -1.64 -5.92
N GLN A 18 -1.13 -2.77 -6.61
CA GLN A 18 -2.42 -3.45 -6.81
C GLN A 18 -3.04 -4.07 -5.54
N ASP A 19 -2.23 -4.27 -4.49
CA ASP A 19 -2.71 -4.74 -3.18
C ASP A 19 -3.27 -3.58 -2.34
N MET A 20 -3.07 -2.34 -2.80
CA MET A 20 -3.51 -1.11 -2.14
C MET A 20 -4.50 -0.35 -3.01
N GLU A 21 -5.40 0.38 -2.37
CA GLU A 21 -6.32 1.29 -3.02
C GLU A 21 -5.96 2.73 -2.64
N LYS A 22 -5.97 3.64 -3.61
CA LYS A 22 -5.73 5.06 -3.35
C LYS A 22 -7.03 5.69 -2.89
N GLU A 23 -7.01 6.33 -1.73
CA GLU A 23 -8.16 7.05 -1.22
C GLU A 23 -8.35 8.38 -1.99
N PRO A 24 -9.50 8.60 -2.65
CA PRO A 24 -9.79 9.87 -3.32
C PRO A 24 -10.17 10.95 -2.30
N GLY A 25 -9.73 12.19 -2.55
CA GLY A 25 -10.15 13.37 -1.76
C GLY A 25 -9.25 13.76 -0.59
N ALA A 26 -8.20 13.00 -0.30
CA ALA A 26 -7.20 13.41 0.68
C ALA A 26 -6.15 14.35 0.06
N ALA A 27 -5.72 15.36 0.82
CA ALA A 27 -4.69 16.34 0.40
C ALA A 27 -3.33 15.67 0.12
N SER A 28 -3.07 14.52 0.73
CA SER A 28 -1.91 13.65 0.48
C SER A 28 -2.38 12.32 -0.12
N PRO A 29 -1.56 11.60 -0.91
CA PRO A 29 -1.90 10.27 -1.40
C PRO A 29 -2.00 9.27 -0.23
N THR A 30 -3.18 9.15 0.36
CA THR A 30 -3.48 8.11 1.34
C THR A 30 -3.75 6.81 0.60
N TRP A 31 -3.11 5.75 1.05
CA TRP A 31 -3.34 4.40 0.55
C TRP A 31 -4.02 3.58 1.61
N LYS A 32 -4.92 2.71 1.19
CA LYS A 32 -5.61 1.74 2.03
C LYS A 32 -5.32 0.34 1.55
N CYS A 33 -5.36 -0.62 2.46
CA CYS A 33 -5.37 -2.02 2.08
C CYS A 33 -6.63 -2.29 1.25
N LYS A 34 -6.48 -2.87 0.06
CA LYS A 34 -7.62 -3.21 -0.80
C LYS A 34 -8.54 -4.25 -0.15
N ASP A 35 -8.00 -5.09 0.71
CA ASP A 35 -8.71 -6.23 1.32
C ASP A 35 -9.63 -5.80 2.47
N CYS A 36 -9.14 -4.93 3.36
CA CYS A 36 -9.84 -4.58 4.60
C CYS A 36 -10.00 -3.06 4.82
N GLY A 37 -9.56 -2.22 3.87
CA GLY A 37 -9.70 -0.76 3.94
C GLY A 37 -8.81 -0.07 4.97
N THR A 38 -7.96 -0.81 5.69
CA THR A 38 -7.07 -0.23 6.71
C THR A 38 -6.10 0.77 6.07
N PRO A 39 -5.92 1.97 6.65
CA PRO A 39 -4.94 2.94 6.15
C PRO A 39 -3.51 2.38 6.23
N VAL A 40 -2.79 2.47 5.12
CA VAL A 40 -1.39 2.07 5.01
C VAL A 40 -0.51 3.30 5.29
N PRO A 41 0.53 3.19 6.13
CA PRO A 41 1.43 4.32 6.39
C PRO A 41 2.05 4.87 5.10
N GLY A 42 2.06 6.19 4.92
CA GLY A 42 2.51 6.84 3.69
C GLY A 42 3.89 6.39 3.21
N THR A 43 4.88 6.29 4.11
CA THR A 43 6.24 5.81 3.79
C THR A 43 6.27 4.39 3.26
N VAL A 44 5.40 3.52 3.78
CA VAL A 44 5.27 2.13 3.33
C VAL A 44 4.57 2.09 1.98
N ALA A 45 3.49 2.85 1.84
CA ALA A 45 2.71 2.93 0.63
C ALA A 45 3.51 3.52 -0.54
N GLU A 46 4.35 4.53 -0.32
CA GLU A 46 5.30 5.04 -1.32
C GLU A 46 6.22 3.92 -1.80
N LYS A 47 6.91 3.24 -0.89
CA LYS A 47 7.83 2.14 -1.23
C LYS A 47 7.13 1.02 -2.01
N ILE A 48 5.89 0.68 -1.65
CA ILE A 48 5.11 -0.35 -2.31
C ILE A 48 4.55 0.13 -3.66
N SER A 49 4.13 1.39 -3.76
CA SER A 49 3.60 1.97 -4.98
C SER A 49 4.65 2.11 -6.08
N HIS A 50 5.91 2.30 -5.72
CA HIS A 50 7.04 2.33 -6.67
C HIS A 50 7.54 0.94 -7.08
N GLN A 51 7.04 -0.14 -6.46
CA GLN A 51 7.39 -1.50 -6.86
C GLN A 51 6.51 -1.96 -8.02
N HIS A 52 7.16 -2.31 -9.12
CA HIS A 52 6.53 -2.92 -10.28
C HIS A 52 6.83 -4.43 -10.29
N PRO A 53 5.85 -5.29 -10.60
CA PRO A 53 6.15 -6.68 -10.96
C PRO A 53 6.97 -6.65 -12.27
N SER A 54 8.20 -7.17 -12.23
CA SER A 54 9.02 -7.47 -13.41
C SER A 54 8.53 -8.71 -14.14
#